data_AF-A0A914BTN8-F1
#
_entry.id   AF-A0A914BTN8-F1
#
_cell.length_a   1.000
_cell.length_b   1.000
_cell.length_c   1.000
_cell.angle_alpha   90.00
_cell.angle_beta   90.00
_cell.angle_gamma   90.00
#
_symmetry.space_group_name_H-M   'P 1'
#
loop_
_entity.id
_entity.type
_entity.pdbx_description
1 polymer ?
#
loop_
_entity_poly.entity_id
_entity_poly.type
_entity_poly.pdbx_seq_one_letter_code
_entity_poly.pdbx_strand_id
1 'polypeptide(L)'
;MFQSSSQKQFWTFTSEKDIDVLRTEANGRYIEQHKKKTKGQDVTSFFLSADEEHVLCRHYEHLLRDFCRRFEPPMPPAVKGTACAYFKRFYLRNTVMDYHPKFIMLTCVYLACKVEEFNVSITQFCANLTADQERAAELILVHELLVMQELDFHLTVHNPLRPLEGFLIDIKTRFTSLSNPEQLRKPADEFLQRSFASNVCLLYTPSQIALTALVTSAAKQQVNIDKYVTECLLSSTDKKELRELVSTIKRIRSMVNNIPPLDIEVVRSLEKKLEQCGNPELNPDSEEYKRKQQELLNAEDEDFSLGISSAQEEENRQQEAQMLMSV
;
A
#
# COMPACT_ATOMS: atom_id res chain seq x y z
N MET A 1 18.41 1.84 7.52
CA MET A 1 18.88 0.86 6.51
C MET A 1 17.89 -0.31 6.45
N PHE A 2 17.74 -1.01 5.32
CA PHE A 2 16.75 -2.09 5.18
C PHE A 2 16.94 -3.25 6.17
N GLN A 3 18.20 -3.61 6.50
CA GLN A 3 18.48 -4.77 7.36
C GLN A 3 17.96 -4.64 8.80
N SER A 4 17.74 -3.40 9.25
CA SER A 4 17.25 -3.06 10.59
C SER A 4 15.86 -2.41 10.53
N SER A 5 15.13 -2.52 9.41
CA SER A 5 13.87 -1.82 9.22
C SER A 5 12.66 -2.67 9.60
N SER A 6 11.56 -1.98 9.93
CA SER A 6 10.27 -2.61 10.16
C SER A 6 9.78 -3.38 8.93
N GLN A 7 10.11 -2.93 7.72
CA GLN A 7 9.78 -3.67 6.49
C GLN A 7 10.37 -5.07 6.47
N LYS A 8 11.63 -5.24 6.87
CA LYS A 8 12.26 -6.56 6.92
C LYS A 8 11.66 -7.42 8.03
N GLN A 9 11.38 -6.83 9.19
CA GLN A 9 10.92 -7.57 10.37
C GLN A 9 9.45 -8.01 10.27
N PHE A 10 8.57 -7.17 9.74
CA PHE A 10 7.12 -7.37 9.81
C PHE A 10 6.43 -7.50 8.45
N TRP A 11 7.07 -7.03 7.37
CA TRP A 11 6.45 -6.94 6.04
C TRP A 11 7.24 -7.67 4.95
N THR A 12 8.10 -8.62 5.34
CA THR A 12 8.82 -9.52 4.43
C THR A 12 8.51 -10.95 4.83
N PHE A 13 7.70 -11.63 4.04
CA PHE A 13 7.21 -12.99 4.30
C PHE A 13 8.09 -14.03 3.61
N THR A 14 8.04 -15.26 4.12
CA THR A 14 8.89 -16.35 3.63
C THR A 14 8.33 -16.97 2.35
N SER A 15 7.00 -17.03 2.22
CA SER A 15 6.35 -17.66 1.09
C SER A 15 5.05 -16.96 0.67
N GLU A 16 4.63 -17.17 -0.57
CA GLU A 16 3.32 -16.71 -1.07
C GLU A 16 2.16 -17.33 -0.28
N LYS A 17 2.33 -18.55 0.23
CA LYS A 17 1.32 -19.23 1.06
C LYS A 17 1.03 -18.46 2.34
N ASP A 18 2.04 -17.86 2.96
CA ASP A 18 1.86 -17.08 4.20
C ASP A 18 0.98 -15.84 3.92
N ILE A 19 1.16 -15.23 2.74
CA ILE A 19 0.33 -14.10 2.28
C ILE A 19 -1.11 -14.55 2.02
N ASP A 20 -1.30 -15.71 1.39
CA ASP A 20 -2.63 -16.23 1.08
C ASP A 20 -3.40 -16.65 2.34
N VAL A 21 -2.69 -17.19 3.35
CA VAL A 21 -3.27 -17.50 4.67
C VAL A 21 -3.80 -16.24 5.33
N LEU A 22 -3.00 -15.17 5.40
CA LEU A 22 -3.42 -13.91 6.01
C LEU A 22 -4.67 -13.31 5.34
N ARG A 23 -4.73 -13.34 4.00
CA ARG A 23 -5.89 -12.89 3.23
C ARG A 23 -7.12 -13.74 3.51
N THR A 24 -6.94 -15.07 3.57
CA THR A 24 -8.03 -16.01 3.86
C THR A 24 -8.56 -15.82 5.27
N GLU A 25 -7.69 -15.57 6.25
CA GLU A 25 -8.07 -15.26 7.63
C GLU A 25 -8.84 -13.93 7.72
N ALA A 26 -8.38 -12.88 7.02
CA ALA A 26 -9.09 -11.60 6.96
C ALA A 26 -10.51 -11.74 6.39
N ASN A 27 -10.64 -12.42 5.25
CA ASN A 27 -11.92 -12.72 4.62
C ASN A 27 -12.82 -13.59 5.53
N GLY A 28 -12.25 -14.64 6.14
CA GLY A 28 -12.97 -15.53 7.04
C GLY A 28 -13.53 -14.83 8.28
N ARG A 29 -12.74 -13.94 8.90
CA ARG A 29 -13.19 -13.11 10.04
C ARG A 29 -14.41 -12.25 9.67
N TYR A 30 -14.37 -11.60 8.50
CA TYR A 30 -15.49 -10.79 8.02
C TYR A 30 -16.75 -11.63 7.81
N ILE A 31 -16.61 -12.74 7.07
CA ILE A 31 -17.72 -13.64 6.79
C ILE A 31 -18.33 -14.13 8.09
N GLU A 32 -17.51 -14.53 9.08
CA GLU A 32 -17.98 -14.99 10.39
C GLU A 32 -18.79 -13.94 11.16
N GLN A 33 -18.31 -12.70 11.20
CA GLN A 33 -19.01 -11.59 11.87
C GLN A 33 -20.34 -11.25 11.18
N HIS A 34 -20.41 -11.40 9.86
CA HIS A 34 -21.56 -11.00 9.07
C HIS A 34 -22.43 -12.16 8.56
N LYS A 35 -22.22 -13.41 9.01
CA LYS A 35 -23.03 -14.59 8.58
C LYS A 35 -24.54 -14.37 8.67
N LYS A 36 -25.00 -13.58 9.65
CA LYS A 36 -26.43 -13.29 9.84
C LYS A 36 -27.05 -12.49 8.68
N LYS A 37 -26.24 -11.75 7.89
CA LYS A 37 -26.71 -10.96 6.74
C LYS A 37 -27.14 -11.81 5.55
N THR A 38 -26.73 -13.08 5.45
CA THR A 38 -27.02 -13.91 4.28
C THR A 38 -28.50 -14.29 4.13
N LYS A 39 -29.33 -14.09 5.17
CA LYS A 39 -30.80 -14.34 5.14
C LYS A 39 -31.21 -15.67 4.46
N GLY A 40 -30.38 -16.72 4.58
CA GLY A 40 -30.63 -18.04 3.99
C GLY A 40 -30.04 -18.28 2.58
N GLN A 41 -29.33 -17.32 2.00
CA GLN A 41 -28.51 -17.53 0.79
C GLN A 41 -27.20 -18.25 1.12
N ASP A 42 -26.65 -18.95 0.13
CA ASP A 42 -25.34 -19.60 0.27
C ASP A 42 -24.26 -18.54 0.50
N VAL A 43 -23.47 -18.71 1.55
CA VAL A 43 -22.38 -17.83 1.99
C VAL A 43 -21.40 -17.57 0.84
N THR A 44 -21.12 -18.60 0.03
CA THR A 44 -20.18 -18.52 -1.09
C THR A 44 -20.70 -17.66 -2.25
N SER A 45 -22.01 -17.64 -2.43
CA SER A 45 -22.69 -16.87 -3.47
C SER A 45 -22.86 -15.40 -3.08
N PHE A 46 -23.04 -15.14 -1.78
CA PHE A 46 -23.30 -13.80 -1.25
C PHE A 46 -21.99 -13.02 -1.00
N PHE A 47 -21.03 -13.62 -0.30
CA PHE A 47 -19.76 -12.95 0.03
C PHE A 47 -18.68 -13.21 -1.02
N LEU A 48 -17.74 -12.29 -1.11
CA LEU A 48 -16.53 -12.48 -1.91
C LEU A 48 -15.64 -13.55 -1.28
N SER A 49 -15.09 -14.43 -2.11
CA SER A 49 -14.00 -15.32 -1.70
C SER A 49 -12.66 -14.58 -1.68
N ALA A 50 -11.65 -15.10 -0.97
CA ALA A 50 -10.32 -14.50 -0.92
C ALA A 50 -9.67 -14.31 -2.30
N ASP A 51 -9.92 -15.23 -3.24
CA ASP A 51 -9.44 -15.12 -4.63
C ASP A 51 -10.14 -14.00 -5.40
N GLU A 52 -11.47 -13.87 -5.22
CA GLU A 52 -12.25 -12.77 -5.81
C GLU A 52 -11.82 -11.41 -5.26
N GLU A 53 -11.60 -11.30 -3.94
CA GLU A 53 -11.02 -10.11 -3.32
C GLU A 53 -9.65 -9.79 -3.92
N HIS A 54 -8.80 -10.81 -4.10
CA HIS A 54 -7.48 -10.62 -4.68
C HIS A 54 -7.55 -10.08 -6.12
N VAL A 55 -8.52 -10.53 -6.93
CA VAL A 55 -8.77 -9.99 -8.28
C VAL A 55 -9.15 -8.51 -8.21
N LEU A 56 -10.05 -8.13 -7.31
CA LEU A 56 -10.42 -6.72 -7.10
C LEU A 56 -9.21 -5.89 -6.65
N CYS A 57 -8.45 -6.35 -5.67
CA CYS A 57 -7.23 -5.67 -5.23
C CYS A 57 -6.25 -5.46 -6.40
N ARG A 58 -6.04 -6.46 -7.27
CA ARG A 58 -5.17 -6.31 -8.45
C ARG A 58 -5.71 -5.27 -9.44
N HIS A 59 -7.02 -5.18 -9.61
CA HIS A 59 -7.66 -4.16 -10.44
C HIS A 59 -7.41 -2.76 -9.88
N TYR A 60 -7.70 -2.53 -8.60
CA TYR A 60 -7.49 -1.23 -7.96
C TYR A 60 -6.00 -0.86 -7.87
N GLU A 61 -5.10 -1.83 -7.72
CA GLU A 61 -3.67 -1.58 -7.81
C GLU A 61 -3.24 -1.15 -9.23
N HIS A 62 -3.89 -1.65 -10.27
CA HIS A 62 -3.68 -1.15 -11.63
C HIS A 62 -4.13 0.30 -11.78
N LEU A 63 -5.33 0.62 -11.27
CA LEU A 63 -5.84 2.00 -11.23
C LEU A 63 -4.92 2.92 -10.42
N LEU A 64 -4.37 2.45 -9.30
CA LEU A 64 -3.40 3.19 -8.47
C LEU A 64 -2.20 3.61 -9.31
N ARG A 65 -1.58 2.63 -10.00
CA ARG A 65 -0.40 2.89 -10.83
C ARG A 65 -0.71 3.83 -11.99
N ASP A 66 -1.91 3.76 -12.56
CA ASP A 66 -2.36 4.66 -13.63
C ASP A 66 -2.71 6.05 -13.14
N PHE A 67 -3.23 6.17 -11.92
CA PHE A 67 -3.45 7.44 -11.25
C PHE A 67 -2.11 8.14 -11.01
N CYS A 68 -1.14 7.48 -10.37
CA CYS A 68 0.20 8.03 -10.16
C CYS A 68 0.91 8.43 -11.47
N ARG A 69 0.68 7.68 -12.56
CA ARG A 69 1.28 7.98 -13.88
C ARG A 69 0.71 9.26 -14.52
N ARG A 70 -0.58 9.53 -14.32
CA ARG A 70 -1.29 10.68 -14.90
C ARG A 70 -1.33 11.90 -13.99
N PHE A 71 -0.79 11.76 -12.78
CA PHE A 71 -0.87 12.79 -11.75
C PHE A 71 -0.04 14.03 -12.12
N GLU A 72 -0.64 15.20 -11.95
CA GLU A 72 -0.03 16.51 -12.10
C GLU A 72 -0.04 17.25 -10.77
N PRO A 73 1.12 17.74 -10.26
CA PRO A 73 2.47 17.72 -10.85
C PRO A 73 3.10 16.32 -10.92
N PRO A 74 4.10 16.07 -11.77
CA PRO A 74 4.65 14.73 -12.02
C PRO A 74 5.13 14.06 -10.72
N MET A 75 4.50 12.93 -10.41
CA MET A 75 4.74 12.20 -9.17
C MET A 75 6.07 11.42 -9.20
N PRO A 76 6.92 11.54 -8.17
CA PRO A 76 8.15 10.76 -8.08
C PRO A 76 7.88 9.25 -8.08
N PRO A 77 8.71 8.41 -8.75
CA PRO A 77 8.51 6.96 -8.76
C PRO A 77 8.55 6.29 -7.38
N ALA A 78 9.23 6.90 -6.40
CA ALA A 78 9.28 6.42 -5.03
C ALA A 78 7.90 6.48 -4.36
N VAL A 79 7.14 7.57 -4.56
CA VAL A 79 5.76 7.72 -4.06
C VAL A 79 4.88 6.60 -4.57
N LYS A 80 4.94 6.30 -5.88
CA LYS A 80 4.18 5.19 -6.48
C LYS A 80 4.53 3.84 -5.86
N GLY A 81 5.82 3.56 -5.66
CA GLY A 81 6.27 2.31 -5.04
C GLY A 81 5.79 2.17 -3.59
N THR A 82 5.87 3.25 -2.81
CA THR A 82 5.41 3.33 -1.43
C THR A 82 3.88 3.16 -1.34
N ALA A 83 3.12 3.83 -2.20
CA ALA A 83 1.67 3.69 -2.27
C ALA A 83 1.23 2.25 -2.62
N CYS A 84 1.89 1.61 -3.59
CA CYS A 84 1.63 0.21 -3.93
C CYS A 84 1.93 -0.72 -2.73
N ALA A 85 3.01 -0.46 -1.99
CA ALA A 85 3.35 -1.23 -0.81
C ALA A 85 2.30 -1.08 0.30
N TYR A 86 1.84 0.14 0.59
CA TYR A 86 0.76 0.38 1.55
C TYR A 86 -0.53 -0.33 1.19
N PHE A 87 -0.97 -0.18 -0.06
CA PHE A 87 -2.19 -0.83 -0.54
C PHE A 87 -2.12 -2.35 -0.38
N LYS A 88 -0.98 -2.97 -0.74
CA LYS A 88 -0.78 -4.41 -0.55
C LYS A 88 -0.79 -4.80 0.92
N ARG A 89 -0.07 -4.06 1.78
CA ARG A 89 0.02 -4.34 3.22
C ARG A 89 -1.34 -4.23 3.91
N PHE A 90 -2.13 -3.22 3.57
CA PHE A 90 -3.47 -3.00 4.11
C PHE A 90 -4.38 -4.22 3.84
N TYR A 91 -4.48 -4.66 2.59
CA TYR A 91 -5.28 -5.82 2.19
C TYR A 91 -4.62 -7.19 2.45
N LEU A 92 -3.57 -7.25 3.28
CA LEU A 92 -3.15 -8.53 3.88
C LEU A 92 -4.02 -8.91 5.05
N ARG A 93 -4.47 -7.93 5.84
CA ARG A 93 -5.20 -8.15 7.10
C ARG A 93 -6.63 -7.63 7.05
N ASN A 94 -6.98 -6.86 6.01
CA ASN A 94 -8.29 -6.26 5.82
C ASN A 94 -8.97 -6.82 4.57
N THR A 95 -10.31 -6.83 4.57
CA THR A 95 -11.13 -7.24 3.43
C THR A 95 -11.61 -6.02 2.63
N VAL A 96 -11.78 -6.21 1.32
CA VAL A 96 -12.44 -5.21 0.45
C VAL A 96 -13.91 -4.97 0.81
N MET A 97 -14.53 -5.91 1.53
CA MET A 97 -15.94 -5.82 1.96
C MET A 97 -16.14 -4.82 3.11
N ASP A 98 -15.14 -4.60 3.96
CA ASP A 98 -15.16 -3.54 4.99
C ASP A 98 -14.73 -2.21 4.40
N TYR A 99 -13.62 -2.21 3.67
CA TYR A 99 -13.00 -0.99 3.18
C TYR A 99 -12.90 -1.02 1.66
N HIS A 100 -13.68 -0.16 1.01
CA HIS A 100 -13.74 -0.14 -0.44
C HIS A 100 -12.38 0.28 -1.04
N PRO A 101 -11.81 -0.50 -1.97
CA PRO A 101 -10.45 -0.31 -2.47
C PRO A 101 -10.23 1.00 -3.24
N LYS A 102 -11.28 1.59 -3.82
CA LYS A 102 -11.21 2.94 -4.41
C LYS A 102 -10.69 3.99 -3.42
N PHE A 103 -11.23 4.02 -2.21
CA PHE A 103 -10.89 5.05 -1.22
C PHE A 103 -9.53 4.76 -0.59
N ILE A 104 -9.30 3.49 -0.19
CA ILE A 104 -8.01 3.06 0.37
C ILE A 104 -6.86 3.29 -0.62
N MET A 105 -7.07 3.07 -1.92
CA MET A 105 -6.10 3.38 -2.95
C MET A 105 -5.71 4.86 -2.93
N LEU A 106 -6.68 5.78 -2.95
CA LEU A 106 -6.42 7.22 -2.94
C LEU A 106 -5.72 7.64 -1.65
N THR A 107 -6.17 7.14 -0.50
CA THR A 107 -5.54 7.40 0.80
C THR A 107 -4.10 6.90 0.84
N CYS A 108 -3.82 5.71 0.31
CA CYS A 108 -2.46 5.16 0.23
C CYS A 108 -1.54 6.03 -0.62
N VAL A 109 -2.03 6.57 -1.75
CA VAL A 109 -1.24 7.49 -2.58
C VAL A 109 -1.01 8.81 -1.86
N TYR A 110 -2.04 9.39 -1.25
CA TYR A 110 -1.92 10.65 -0.52
C TYR A 110 -0.97 10.54 0.69
N LEU A 111 -1.08 9.46 1.47
CA LEU A 111 -0.17 9.18 2.59
C LEU A 111 1.27 8.96 2.09
N ALA A 112 1.45 8.28 0.96
CA ALA A 112 2.77 8.11 0.35
C ALA A 112 3.38 9.45 -0.10
N CYS A 113 2.57 10.39 -0.61
CA CYS A 113 3.04 11.74 -0.93
C CYS A 113 3.62 12.43 0.31
N LYS A 114 2.93 12.35 1.45
CA LYS A 114 3.42 12.93 2.71
C LYS A 114 4.71 12.29 3.19
N VAL A 115 4.78 10.95 3.18
CA VAL A 115 5.94 10.20 3.71
C VAL A 115 7.19 10.34 2.85
N GLU A 116 7.04 10.41 1.52
CA GLU A 116 8.15 10.62 0.59
C GLU A 116 8.44 12.12 0.34
N GLU A 117 7.88 13.01 1.18
CA GLU A 117 8.08 14.46 1.13
C GLU A 117 7.70 15.11 -0.21
N PHE A 118 6.76 14.49 -0.94
CA PHE A 118 6.15 15.07 -2.13
C PHE A 118 5.02 16.01 -1.70
N ASN A 119 5.36 17.29 -1.57
CA ASN A 119 4.46 18.31 -1.04
C ASN A 119 3.32 18.66 -1.99
N VAL A 120 2.14 18.07 -1.76
CA VAL A 120 0.91 18.33 -2.51
C VAL A 120 -0.24 18.53 -1.53
N SER A 121 -1.01 19.60 -1.70
CA SER A 121 -2.20 19.82 -0.87
C SER A 121 -3.30 18.81 -1.20
N ILE A 122 -4.23 18.57 -0.27
CA ILE A 122 -5.38 17.69 -0.54
C ILE A 122 -6.23 18.20 -1.71
N THR A 123 -6.34 19.52 -1.88
CA THR A 123 -7.04 20.16 -2.99
C THR A 123 -6.36 19.91 -4.33
N GLN A 124 -5.04 20.04 -4.41
CA GLN A 124 -4.26 19.71 -5.61
C GLN A 124 -4.32 18.21 -5.93
N PHE A 125 -4.28 17.38 -4.90
CA PHE A 125 -4.42 15.94 -5.06
C PHE A 125 -5.78 15.57 -5.67
N CYS A 126 -6.87 16.12 -5.11
CA CYS A 126 -8.22 15.83 -5.59
C CYS A 126 -8.53 16.49 -6.94
N ALA A 127 -7.82 17.56 -7.34
CA ALA A 127 -7.95 18.15 -8.67
C ALA A 127 -7.60 17.17 -9.81
N ASN A 128 -6.82 16.12 -9.51
CA ASN A 128 -6.48 15.05 -10.45
C ASN A 128 -7.59 13.99 -10.60
N LEU A 129 -8.68 14.10 -9.83
CA LEU A 129 -9.85 13.23 -9.92
C LEU A 129 -10.88 13.81 -10.88
N THR A 130 -11.49 12.95 -11.68
CA THR A 130 -12.48 13.33 -12.69
C THR A 130 -13.86 13.67 -12.10
N ALA A 131 -14.16 13.24 -10.87
CA ALA A 131 -15.44 13.44 -10.20
C ALA A 131 -15.27 13.43 -8.67
N ASP A 132 -16.25 14.03 -7.97
CA ASP A 132 -16.43 13.99 -6.51
C ASP A 132 -15.21 14.43 -5.68
N GLN A 133 -14.56 15.53 -6.08
CA GLN A 133 -13.30 15.99 -5.48
C GLN A 133 -13.43 16.30 -3.97
N GLU A 134 -14.49 17.02 -3.57
CA GLU A 134 -14.72 17.39 -2.18
C GLU A 134 -14.94 16.16 -1.30
N ARG A 135 -15.86 15.28 -1.72
CA ARG A 135 -16.13 14.01 -1.04
C ARG A 135 -14.87 13.14 -0.98
N ALA A 136 -14.11 13.04 -2.06
CA ALA A 136 -12.87 12.27 -2.08
C ALA A 136 -11.87 12.83 -1.06
N ALA A 137 -11.75 14.15 -0.94
CA ALA A 137 -10.89 14.79 0.05
C ALA A 137 -11.28 14.40 1.48
N GLU A 138 -12.57 14.50 1.82
CA GLU A 138 -13.09 14.10 3.14
C GLU A 138 -12.79 12.63 3.44
N LEU A 139 -13.08 11.74 2.49
CA LEU A 139 -12.85 10.29 2.67
C LEU A 139 -11.37 9.95 2.81
N ILE A 140 -10.49 10.62 2.04
CA ILE A 140 -9.05 10.44 2.16
C ILE A 140 -8.58 10.81 3.56
N LEU A 141 -9.06 11.92 4.11
CA LEU A 141 -8.68 12.40 5.44
C LEU A 141 -9.20 11.47 6.56
N VAL A 142 -10.44 10.98 6.44
CA VAL A 142 -10.99 10.04 7.43
C VAL A 142 -10.24 8.71 7.43
N HIS A 143 -9.92 8.17 6.25
CA HIS A 143 -9.21 6.89 6.16
C HIS A 143 -7.71 7.02 6.42
N GLU A 144 -7.14 8.23 6.53
CA GLU A 144 -5.70 8.43 6.69
C GLU A 144 -5.19 7.77 7.97
N LEU A 145 -5.82 8.06 9.11
CA LEU A 145 -5.45 7.48 10.39
C LEU A 145 -5.66 5.96 10.39
N LEU A 146 -6.77 5.49 9.81
CA LEU A 146 -7.07 4.06 9.67
C LEU A 146 -5.96 3.34 8.92
N VAL A 147 -5.54 3.85 7.76
CA VAL A 147 -4.47 3.24 6.97
C VAL A 147 -3.16 3.23 7.77
N MET A 148 -2.83 4.29 8.51
CA MET A 148 -1.64 4.31 9.36
C MET A 148 -1.69 3.24 10.46
N GLN A 149 -2.84 3.06 11.11
CA GLN A 149 -3.06 2.05 12.14
C GLN A 149 -2.92 0.63 11.58
N GLU A 150 -3.57 0.33 10.45
CA GLU A 150 -3.51 -0.98 9.79
C GLU A 150 -2.11 -1.32 9.23
N LEU A 151 -1.27 -0.31 9.02
CA LEU A 151 0.13 -0.46 8.68
C LEU A 151 1.05 -0.59 9.91
N ASP A 152 0.51 -0.73 11.11
CA ASP A 152 1.24 -0.74 12.39
C ASP A 152 2.13 0.50 12.56
N PHE A 153 1.77 1.64 11.93
CA PHE A 153 2.60 2.84 11.80
C PHE A 153 3.97 2.63 11.14
N HIS A 154 4.15 1.52 10.41
CA HIS A 154 5.39 1.17 9.71
C HIS A 154 5.46 1.85 8.33
N LEU A 155 5.52 3.18 8.34
CA LEU A 155 5.40 4.02 7.14
C LEU A 155 6.65 3.99 6.25
N THR A 156 7.84 3.72 6.79
CA THR A 156 9.05 3.69 5.95
C THR A 156 9.05 2.48 5.01
N VAL A 157 8.98 2.74 3.70
CA VAL A 157 9.10 1.73 2.64
C VAL A 157 10.43 1.89 1.91
N HIS A 158 11.22 0.83 1.84
CA HIS A 158 12.44 0.78 1.06
C HIS A 158 12.14 0.34 -0.36
N ASN A 159 12.18 1.29 -1.29
CA ASN A 159 11.95 1.03 -2.72
C ASN A 159 13.20 0.47 -3.43
N PRO A 160 13.03 -0.41 -4.44
CA PRO A 160 14.15 -1.00 -5.21
C PRO A 160 14.84 0.01 -6.15
N LEU A 161 14.29 1.21 -6.31
CA LEU A 161 14.84 2.29 -7.15
C LEU A 161 16.23 2.73 -6.66
N ARG A 162 16.40 2.94 -5.34
CA ARG A 162 17.68 3.39 -4.77
C ARG A 162 18.78 2.32 -4.91
N PRO A 163 18.54 1.03 -4.60
CA PRO A 163 19.51 -0.02 -4.89
C PRO A 163 19.87 -0.15 -6.38
N LEU A 164 18.92 0.08 -7.30
CA LEU A 164 19.20 0.05 -8.75
C LEU A 164 20.23 1.12 -9.12
N GLU A 165 20.07 2.36 -8.64
CA GLU A 165 21.08 3.41 -8.87
C GLU A 165 22.44 3.03 -8.30
N GLY A 166 22.46 2.42 -7.12
CA GLY A 166 23.69 1.91 -6.51
C GLY A 166 24.40 0.90 -7.41
N PHE A 167 23.67 -0.09 -7.94
CA PHE A 167 24.24 -1.07 -8.86
C PHE A 167 24.69 -0.45 -10.19
N LEU A 168 23.96 0.52 -10.74
CA LEU A 168 24.37 1.21 -11.98
C LEU A 168 25.65 2.02 -11.79
N ILE A 169 25.81 2.72 -10.66
CA ILE A 169 27.05 3.42 -10.31
C ILE A 169 28.20 2.42 -10.15
N ASP A 170 27.94 1.30 -9.48
CA ASP A 170 28.93 0.27 -9.23
C ASP A 170 29.42 -0.44 -10.51
N ILE A 171 28.53 -0.68 -11.47
CA ILE A 171 28.91 -1.18 -12.81
C ILE A 171 29.81 -0.17 -13.52
N LYS A 172 29.48 1.13 -13.48
CA LYS A 172 30.27 2.16 -14.15
C LYS A 172 31.69 2.27 -13.60
N THR A 173 31.88 2.01 -12.30
CA THR A 173 33.19 2.15 -11.64
C THR A 173 34.00 0.86 -11.65
N ARG A 174 33.38 -0.29 -11.40
CA ARG A 174 34.08 -1.58 -11.22
C ARG A 174 34.04 -2.50 -12.44
N PHE A 175 33.12 -2.28 -13.38
CA PHE A 175 32.94 -3.13 -14.57
C PHE A 175 33.18 -2.36 -15.87
N THR A 176 34.42 -1.91 -16.06
CA THR A 176 34.85 -1.09 -17.21
C THR A 176 34.80 -1.81 -18.56
N SER A 177 34.62 -3.13 -18.58
CA SER A 177 34.43 -3.91 -19.81
C SER A 177 33.10 -3.63 -20.51
N LEU A 178 32.13 -2.98 -19.84
CA LEU A 178 30.87 -2.61 -20.44
C LEU A 178 30.94 -1.23 -21.10
N SER A 179 30.85 -1.19 -22.43
CA SER A 179 30.99 0.07 -23.20
C SER A 179 29.90 1.10 -22.91
N ASN A 180 28.65 0.68 -22.68
CA ASN A 180 27.55 1.60 -22.37
C ASN A 180 26.63 1.05 -21.27
N PRO A 181 26.89 1.34 -19.98
CA PRO A 181 26.04 0.92 -18.87
C PRO A 181 24.64 1.55 -18.87
N GLU A 182 24.45 2.72 -19.50
CA GLU A 182 23.16 3.43 -19.52
C GLU A 182 22.09 2.69 -20.32
N GLN A 183 22.47 1.82 -21.27
CA GLN A 183 21.51 1.00 -22.01
C GLN A 183 20.73 0.04 -21.10
N LEU A 184 21.25 -0.25 -19.91
CA LEU A 184 20.60 -1.13 -18.93
C LEU A 184 19.53 -0.40 -18.10
N ARG A 185 19.58 0.93 -18.01
CA ARG A 185 18.72 1.74 -17.13
C ARG A 185 17.24 1.61 -17.50
N LYS A 186 16.89 1.99 -18.73
CA LYS A 186 15.50 2.01 -19.18
C LYS A 186 14.79 0.64 -19.05
N PRO A 187 15.36 -0.49 -19.53
CA PRO A 187 14.69 -1.78 -19.37
C PRO A 187 14.66 -2.29 -17.93
N ALA A 188 15.62 -1.87 -17.07
CA ALA A 188 15.59 -2.18 -15.65
C ALA A 188 14.47 -1.39 -14.94
N ASP A 189 14.31 -0.11 -15.26
CA ASP A 189 13.21 0.72 -14.75
C ASP A 189 11.86 0.16 -15.17
N GLU A 190 11.69 -0.22 -16.44
CA GLU A 190 10.47 -0.88 -16.92
C GLU A 190 10.17 -2.18 -16.15
N PHE A 191 11.20 -2.97 -15.83
CA PHE A 191 11.04 -4.17 -15.00
C PHE A 191 10.62 -3.81 -13.57
N LEU A 192 11.21 -2.78 -12.96
CA LEU A 192 10.82 -2.31 -11.62
C LEU A 192 9.39 -1.81 -11.59
N GLN A 193 8.95 -1.05 -12.60
CA GLN A 193 7.57 -0.59 -12.70
C GLN A 193 6.58 -1.76 -12.82
N ARG A 194 6.95 -2.82 -13.54
CA ARG A 194 6.16 -4.07 -13.58
C ARG A 194 6.21 -4.82 -12.25
N SER A 195 7.33 -4.78 -11.54
CA SER A 195 7.50 -5.47 -10.26
C SER A 195 6.53 -5.00 -9.18
N PHE A 196 6.16 -3.71 -9.21
CA PHE A 196 5.16 -3.16 -8.30
C PHE A 196 3.80 -3.84 -8.43
N ALA A 197 3.46 -4.37 -9.61
CA ALA A 197 2.22 -5.11 -9.86
C ALA A 197 2.18 -6.53 -9.27
N SER A 198 3.26 -6.99 -8.64
CA SER A 198 3.40 -8.34 -8.10
C SER A 198 3.63 -8.31 -6.58
N ASN A 199 3.60 -9.48 -5.92
CA ASN A 199 3.84 -9.59 -4.47
C ASN A 199 5.34 -9.57 -4.11
N VAL A 200 6.25 -9.34 -5.07
CA VAL A 200 7.71 -9.41 -4.81
C VAL A 200 8.18 -8.44 -3.74
N CYS A 201 7.52 -7.28 -3.56
CA CYS A 201 7.86 -6.31 -2.53
C CYS A 201 7.55 -6.78 -1.10
N LEU A 202 6.75 -7.84 -0.95
CA LEU A 202 6.40 -8.48 0.32
C LEU A 202 7.24 -9.74 0.58
N LEU A 203 8.01 -10.22 -0.40
CA LEU A 203 8.75 -11.50 -0.30
C LEU A 203 10.26 -11.33 -0.38
N TYR A 204 10.73 -10.31 -1.10
CA TYR A 204 12.14 -10.15 -1.43
C TYR A 204 12.65 -8.78 -1.03
N THR A 205 13.95 -8.73 -0.77
CA THR A 205 14.61 -7.47 -0.41
C THR A 205 14.68 -6.52 -1.62
N PRO A 206 14.66 -5.19 -1.39
CA PRO A 206 14.76 -4.21 -2.47
C PRO A 206 16.01 -4.39 -3.34
N SER A 207 17.14 -4.82 -2.73
CA SER A 207 18.38 -5.10 -3.44
C SER A 207 18.27 -6.33 -4.35
N GLN A 208 17.58 -7.40 -3.92
CA GLN A 208 17.34 -8.58 -4.78
C GLN A 208 16.43 -8.25 -5.96
N ILE A 209 15.40 -7.42 -5.73
CA ILE A 209 14.49 -6.97 -6.79
C ILE A 209 15.26 -6.10 -7.81
N ALA A 210 16.06 -5.15 -7.33
CA ALA A 210 16.89 -4.29 -8.18
C ALA A 210 17.94 -5.08 -8.98
N LEU A 211 18.63 -6.03 -8.35
CA LEU A 211 19.58 -6.91 -9.04
C LEU A 211 18.88 -7.76 -10.11
N THR A 212 17.68 -8.28 -9.81
CA THR A 212 16.88 -9.02 -10.80
C THR A 212 16.50 -8.15 -11.98
N ALA A 213 16.12 -6.89 -11.74
CA ALA A 213 15.81 -5.93 -12.79
C ALA A 213 17.02 -5.68 -13.70
N LEU A 214 18.19 -5.50 -13.11
CA LEU A 214 19.46 -5.29 -13.81
C LEU A 214 19.87 -6.52 -14.65
N VAL A 215 19.85 -7.72 -14.06
CA VAL A 215 20.16 -8.98 -14.78
C VAL A 215 19.17 -9.25 -15.91
N THR A 216 17.89 -8.96 -15.68
CA THR A 216 16.86 -9.11 -16.72
C THR A 216 17.06 -8.09 -17.85
N SER A 217 17.46 -6.86 -17.51
CA SER A 217 17.80 -5.81 -18.47
C SER A 217 19.02 -6.19 -19.32
N ALA A 218 20.08 -6.69 -18.69
CA ALA A 218 21.27 -7.17 -19.38
C ALA A 218 20.97 -8.33 -20.34
N ALA A 219 20.16 -9.30 -19.91
CA ALA A 219 19.72 -10.39 -20.77
C ALA A 219 18.92 -9.91 -22.00
N LYS A 220 18.05 -8.89 -21.84
CA LYS A 220 17.30 -8.29 -22.96
C LYS A 220 18.21 -7.56 -23.96
N GLN A 221 19.24 -6.88 -23.45
CA GLN A 221 20.21 -6.14 -24.26
C GLN A 221 21.37 -7.03 -24.76
N GLN A 222 21.32 -8.35 -24.52
CA GLN A 222 22.37 -9.31 -24.88
C GLN A 222 23.75 -8.95 -24.29
N VAL A 223 23.75 -8.31 -23.13
CA VAL A 223 24.97 -7.95 -22.39
C VAL A 223 25.26 -9.03 -21.35
N ASN A 224 26.48 -9.55 -21.34
CA ASN A 224 26.91 -10.46 -20.29
C ASN A 224 27.41 -9.66 -19.07
N ILE A 225 26.68 -9.75 -17.95
CA ILE A 225 27.07 -9.19 -16.65
C ILE A 225 27.38 -10.29 -15.61
N ASP A 226 27.55 -11.54 -16.03
CA ASP A 226 27.76 -12.67 -15.12
C ASP A 226 29.04 -12.47 -14.31
N LYS A 227 30.12 -12.01 -14.97
CA LYS A 227 31.39 -11.68 -14.32
C LYS A 227 31.22 -10.62 -13.23
N TYR A 228 30.39 -9.61 -13.46
CA TYR A 228 30.10 -8.60 -12.44
C TYR A 228 29.42 -9.22 -11.22
N VAL A 229 28.45 -10.11 -11.42
CA VAL A 229 27.75 -10.79 -10.32
C VAL A 229 28.68 -11.74 -9.57
N THR A 230 29.50 -12.52 -10.26
CA THR A 230 30.36 -13.52 -9.62
C THR A 230 31.64 -12.94 -9.03
N GLU A 231 32.31 -12.03 -9.73
CA GLU A 231 33.65 -11.53 -9.36
C GLU A 231 33.56 -10.21 -8.56
N CYS A 232 32.63 -9.30 -8.89
CA CYS A 232 32.54 -8.00 -8.21
C CYS A 232 31.61 -8.02 -7.00
N LEU A 233 30.44 -8.67 -7.10
CA LEU A 233 29.45 -8.69 -6.02
C LEU A 233 29.66 -9.84 -5.03
N LEU A 234 30.14 -10.99 -5.49
CA LEU A 234 30.23 -12.24 -4.72
C LEU A 234 31.65 -12.80 -4.63
N SER A 235 32.68 -11.94 -4.75
CA SER A 235 34.10 -12.33 -4.80
C SER A 235 34.55 -13.22 -3.63
N SER A 236 33.87 -13.12 -2.49
CA SER A 236 34.18 -13.80 -1.23
C SER A 236 33.11 -14.80 -0.80
N THR A 237 32.14 -15.11 -1.66
CA THR A 237 30.92 -15.82 -1.25
C THR A 237 30.92 -17.29 -1.64
N ASP A 238 30.39 -18.15 -0.77
CA ASP A 238 30.24 -19.58 -1.02
C ASP A 238 29.38 -19.90 -2.25
N LYS A 239 29.75 -20.97 -2.98
CA LYS A 239 28.99 -21.48 -4.14
C LYS A 239 27.51 -21.79 -3.82
N LYS A 240 27.18 -22.01 -2.54
CA LYS A 240 25.81 -22.25 -2.08
C LYS A 240 24.96 -20.98 -2.16
N GLU A 241 25.46 -19.87 -1.66
CA GLU A 241 24.74 -18.58 -1.68
C GLU A 241 24.54 -18.07 -3.10
N LEU A 242 25.51 -18.28 -3.99
CA LEU A 242 25.35 -17.98 -5.41
C LEU A 242 24.18 -18.76 -6.03
N ARG A 243 24.04 -20.06 -5.71
CA ARG A 243 22.91 -20.87 -6.20
C ARG A 243 21.57 -20.36 -5.66
N GLU A 244 21.53 -19.98 -4.39
CA GLU A 244 20.33 -19.42 -3.76
C GLU A 244 19.95 -18.07 -4.38
N LEU A 245 20.92 -17.20 -4.66
CA LEU A 245 20.70 -15.93 -5.34
C LEU A 245 20.16 -16.13 -6.76
N VAL A 246 20.77 -17.02 -7.54
CA VAL A 246 20.29 -17.35 -8.90
C VAL A 246 18.87 -17.93 -8.85
N SER A 247 18.54 -18.76 -7.86
CA SER A 247 17.18 -19.27 -7.66
C SER A 247 16.20 -18.15 -7.33
N THR A 248 16.62 -17.19 -6.52
CA THR A 248 15.83 -16.01 -6.13
C THR A 248 15.54 -15.11 -7.33
N ILE A 249 16.57 -14.80 -8.14
CA ILE A 249 16.43 -14.02 -9.38
C ILE A 249 15.43 -14.70 -10.34
N LYS A 250 15.52 -16.04 -10.49
CA LYS A 250 14.59 -16.80 -11.34
C LYS A 250 13.15 -16.72 -10.82
N ARG A 251 12.94 -16.82 -9.51
CA ARG A 251 11.62 -16.71 -8.87
C ARG A 251 11.02 -15.32 -9.08
N ILE A 252 11.75 -14.26 -8.73
CA ILE A 252 11.32 -12.86 -8.93
C ILE A 252 10.95 -12.62 -10.40
N ARG A 253 11.81 -13.04 -11.33
CA ARG A 253 11.55 -12.90 -12.77
C ARG A 253 10.28 -13.64 -13.20
N SER A 254 10.05 -14.85 -12.69
CA SER A 254 8.82 -15.62 -12.98
C SER A 254 7.58 -14.88 -12.48
N MET A 255 7.60 -14.39 -11.24
CA MET A 255 6.46 -13.67 -10.66
C MET A 255 6.12 -12.39 -11.42
N VAL A 256 7.13 -11.61 -11.82
CA VAL A 256 6.91 -10.34 -12.53
C VAL A 256 6.47 -10.54 -13.99
N ASN A 257 6.93 -11.61 -14.63
CA ASN A 257 6.57 -11.90 -16.03
C ASN A 257 5.20 -12.59 -16.16
N ASN A 258 4.82 -13.42 -15.17
CA ASN A 258 3.59 -14.22 -15.21
C ASN A 258 2.43 -13.58 -14.42
N ILE A 259 2.35 -12.25 -14.42
CA ILE A 259 1.22 -11.54 -13.80
C ILE A 259 -0.02 -11.84 -14.66
N PRO A 260 -1.08 -12.45 -14.10
CA PRO A 260 -2.25 -12.80 -14.89
C PRO A 260 -2.94 -11.54 -15.41
N PRO A 261 -3.42 -11.53 -16.67
CA PRO A 261 -4.21 -10.41 -17.18
C PRO A 261 -5.47 -10.23 -16.34
N LEU A 262 -5.96 -8.99 -16.28
CA LEU A 262 -7.22 -8.66 -15.63
C LEU A 262 -8.35 -8.78 -16.66
N ASP A 263 -9.39 -9.53 -16.31
CA ASP A 263 -10.63 -9.59 -17.07
C ASP A 263 -11.61 -8.55 -16.52
N ILE A 264 -11.94 -7.55 -17.35
CA ILE A 264 -12.79 -6.43 -16.97
C ILE A 264 -14.23 -6.87 -16.72
N GLU A 265 -14.70 -7.92 -17.39
CA GLU A 265 -16.07 -8.44 -17.19
C GLU A 265 -16.19 -9.12 -15.82
N VAL A 266 -15.18 -9.92 -15.47
CA VAL A 266 -15.08 -10.52 -14.13
C VAL A 266 -15.01 -9.43 -13.07
N VAL A 267 -14.13 -8.42 -13.21
CA VAL A 267 -14.04 -7.30 -12.27
C VAL A 267 -15.39 -6.62 -12.09
N ARG A 268 -16.10 -6.30 -13.17
CA ARG A 268 -17.43 -5.65 -13.09
C ARG A 268 -18.46 -6.52 -12.37
N SER A 269 -18.41 -7.84 -12.56
CA SER A 269 -19.30 -8.76 -11.83
C SER A 269 -18.98 -8.78 -10.33
N LEU A 270 -17.69 -8.73 -9.97
CA LEU A 270 -17.23 -8.69 -8.58
C LEU A 270 -17.54 -7.35 -7.90
N GLU A 271 -17.47 -6.23 -8.61
CA GLU A 271 -17.89 -4.92 -8.08
C GLU A 271 -19.39 -4.91 -7.74
N LYS A 272 -20.24 -5.47 -8.60
CA LYS A 272 -21.68 -5.63 -8.30
C LYS A 272 -21.92 -6.53 -7.09
N LYS A 273 -21.12 -7.58 -6.92
CA LYS A 273 -21.18 -8.46 -5.75
C LYS A 273 -20.73 -7.72 -4.49
N LEU A 274 -19.66 -6.92 -4.59
CA LEU A 274 -19.16 -6.08 -3.51
C LEU A 274 -20.19 -5.06 -3.02
N GLU A 275 -20.92 -4.42 -3.93
CA GLU A 275 -22.00 -3.48 -3.58
C GLU A 275 -23.10 -4.14 -2.73
N GLN A 276 -23.35 -5.44 -2.92
CA GLN A 276 -24.37 -6.19 -2.19
C GLN A 276 -23.87 -6.67 -0.83
N CYS A 277 -22.61 -7.12 -0.76
CA CYS A 277 -22.04 -7.75 0.43
C CYS A 277 -21.21 -6.81 1.30
N GLY A 278 -20.99 -5.56 0.86
CA GLY A 278 -20.20 -4.58 1.58
C GLY A 278 -20.77 -4.24 2.96
N ASN A 279 -19.89 -3.83 3.88
CA ASN A 279 -20.29 -3.42 5.22
C ASN A 279 -20.94 -2.03 5.17
N PRO A 280 -22.26 -1.89 5.40
CA PRO A 280 -22.89 -0.59 5.39
C PRO A 280 -22.32 0.32 6.49
N GLU A 281 -21.98 -0.22 7.67
CA GLU A 281 -21.48 0.61 8.78
C GLU A 281 -20.14 1.29 8.51
N LEU A 282 -19.32 0.75 7.61
CA LEU A 282 -18.01 1.28 7.21
C LEU A 282 -18.02 1.85 5.79
N ASN A 283 -19.13 1.73 5.08
CA ASN A 283 -19.30 2.31 3.76
C ASN A 283 -19.68 3.79 3.90
N PRO A 284 -18.83 4.73 3.46
CA PRO A 284 -19.12 6.16 3.59
C PRO A 284 -20.37 6.62 2.83
N ASP A 285 -20.83 5.81 1.89
CA ASP A 285 -21.99 6.06 1.07
C ASP A 285 -23.30 5.63 1.75
N SER A 286 -23.22 4.83 2.82
CA SER A 286 -24.38 4.34 3.56
C SER A 286 -24.95 5.37 4.53
N GLU A 287 -26.24 5.26 4.82
CA GLU A 287 -26.87 6.06 5.87
C GLU A 287 -26.43 5.67 7.28
N GLU A 288 -26.02 4.42 7.48
CA GLU A 288 -25.60 3.91 8.79
C GLU A 288 -24.25 4.51 9.21
N TYR A 289 -23.32 4.65 8.25
CA TYR A 289 -22.04 5.32 8.46
C TYR A 289 -22.23 6.80 8.79
N LYS A 290 -23.06 7.50 8.01
CA LYS A 290 -23.36 8.94 8.23
C LYS A 290 -23.99 9.19 9.59
N ARG A 291 -24.90 8.30 10.02
CA ARG A 291 -25.52 8.38 11.34
C ARG A 291 -24.50 8.20 12.46
N LYS A 292 -23.63 7.19 12.37
CA LYS A 292 -22.56 6.99 13.37
C LYS A 292 -21.59 8.16 13.45
N GLN A 293 -21.20 8.74 12.31
CA GLN A 293 -20.35 9.93 12.29
C GLN A 293 -21.03 11.13 12.92
N GLN A 294 -22.32 11.34 12.66
CA GLN A 294 -23.08 12.42 13.27
C GLN A 294 -23.27 12.22 14.78
N GLU A 295 -23.48 10.97 15.23
CA GLU A 295 -23.53 10.63 16.66
C GLU A 295 -22.19 10.92 17.36
N LEU A 296 -21.06 10.58 16.73
CA LEU A 296 -19.72 10.89 17.25
C LEU A 296 -19.47 12.39 17.35
N LEU A 297 -19.82 13.16 16.30
CA LEU A 297 -19.68 14.62 16.31
C LEU A 297 -20.54 15.26 17.41
N ASN A 298 -21.79 14.81 17.56
CA ASN A 298 -22.67 15.30 18.61
C ASN A 298 -22.11 14.97 20.01
N ALA A 299 -21.51 13.79 20.19
CA ALA A 299 -20.89 13.41 21.47
C ALA A 299 -19.65 14.27 21.79
N GLU A 300 -18.83 14.59 20.78
CA GLU A 300 -17.67 15.48 20.95
C GLU A 300 -18.11 16.93 21.30
N ASP A 301 -19.17 17.42 20.67
CA ASP A 301 -19.76 18.74 20.97
C ASP A 301 -20.36 18.78 22.40
N GLU A 302 -21.02 17.70 22.82
CA GLU A 302 -21.54 17.55 24.18
C GLU A 302 -20.41 17.55 25.22
N ASP A 303 -19.35 16.75 25.03
CA ASP A 303 -18.18 16.73 25.91
C ASP A 303 -17.47 18.09 25.97
N PHE A 304 -17.35 18.80 24.84
CA PHE A 304 -16.78 20.13 24.80
C PHE A 304 -17.63 21.15 25.57
N SER A 305 -18.95 21.08 25.43
CA SER A 305 -19.88 21.96 26.15
C SER A 305 -19.85 21.74 27.67
N LEU A 306 -19.75 20.47 28.11
CA LEU A 306 -19.60 20.09 29.51
C LEU A 306 -18.27 20.60 30.09
N GLY A 307 -17.19 20.52 29.30
CA GLY A 307 -15.89 21.09 29.64
C GLY A 307 -15.97 22.59 29.92
N ILE A 308 -16.62 23.38 29.05
CA ILE A 308 -16.79 24.83 29.25
C ILE A 308 -17.62 25.14 30.50
N SER A 309 -18.73 24.42 30.70
CA SER A 309 -19.61 24.61 31.87
C SER A 309 -18.86 24.34 33.18
N SER A 310 -18.05 23.29 33.22
CA SER A 310 -17.26 22.94 34.40
C SER A 310 -16.18 24.00 34.73
N ALA A 311 -15.54 24.57 33.70
CA ALA A 311 -14.55 25.63 33.87
C ALA A 311 -15.16 26.94 34.38
N GLN A 312 -16.35 27.30 33.89
CA GLN A 312 -17.09 28.48 34.35
C GLN A 312 -17.58 28.33 35.79
N GLU A 313 -18.03 27.13 36.19
CA GLU A 313 -18.40 26.87 37.59
C GLU A 313 -17.21 26.95 38.55
N GLU A 314 -16.03 26.51 38.12
CA GLU A 314 -14.82 26.57 38.93
C GLU A 314 -14.31 28.00 39.07
N GLU A 315 -14.37 28.80 38.00
CA GLU A 315 -14.04 30.23 38.02
C GLU A 315 -14.99 31.03 38.92
N ASN A 316 -16.30 30.76 38.86
CA ASN A 316 -17.28 31.37 39.76
C ASN A 316 -17.03 31.01 41.23
N ARG A 317 -16.71 29.73 41.53
CA ARG A 317 -16.37 29.30 42.90
C ARG A 317 -15.09 29.97 43.41
N GLN A 318 -14.09 30.17 42.56
CA GLN A 318 -12.86 30.88 42.93
C GLN A 318 -13.11 32.37 43.19
N GLN A 319 -13.96 33.02 42.39
CA GLN A 319 -14.36 34.41 42.61
C GLN A 319 -15.18 34.59 43.90
N GLU A 320 -16.11 33.68 44.18
CA GLU A 320 -16.86 33.67 45.45
C GLU A 320 -15.94 33.45 46.66
N ALA A 321 -14.99 32.53 46.56
CA ALA A 321 -14.00 32.29 47.62
C ALA A 321 -13.07 33.49 47.84
N GLN A 322 -12.67 34.19 46.78
CA GLN A 322 -11.88 35.43 46.88
C GLN A 322 -12.68 36.58 47.52
N MET A 323 -13.96 36.74 47.16
CA MET A 323 -14.82 37.74 47.80
C MET A 323 -15.02 37.46 49.28
N LEU A 324 -15.22 36.20 49.69
CA LEU A 324 -15.38 35.81 51.09
C LEU A 324 -14.11 35.98 51.93
N MET A 325 -12.91 35.92 51.34
CA MET A 325 -11.65 36.20 52.04
C MET A 325 -11.29 37.70 52.12
N SER A 326 -12.06 38.57 51.47
CA SER A 326 -11.80 40.02 51.41
C SER A 326 -12.64 40.86 52.41
N VAL A 327 -13.43 40.20 53.27
CA VAL A 327 -14.28 40.79 54.33
C VAL A 327 -13.71 40.47 55.71
#